data_AF-A0A2V2E897-F1
#
_entry.id   AF-A0A2V2E897-F1
#
_cell.length_a   1.000
_cell.length_b   1.000
_cell.length_c   1.000
_cell.angle_alpha   90.00
_cell.angle_beta   90.00
_cell.angle_gamma   90.00
#
_symmetry.space_group_name_H-M   'P 1'
#
loop_
_entity.id
_entity.type
_entity.pdbx_description
1 polymer ?
#
loop_
_entity_poly.entity_id
_entity_poly.type
_entity_poly.pdbx_seq_one_letter_code
_entity_poly.pdbx_strand_id
1 'polypeptide(L)'
;MSFASRLKNRRIEMGLTQIELAEKLGVTKGAIGNYETEVSSMRAETLLKACEVLDCDPNYLFQDEMDELEKDSVRTLSEDARKLISYYDGVSVPSKEMIRNYAEALYYKENTAQQDNPNTSSYDQPQEEEIDPDIEHFRIMKRFEEIDKEYEEDRDLTGEVAAWGGKHGTIKMTKEGLAEFNRLMAEDEENND
;
A
#
# COMPACT_ATOMS: atom_id res chain seq x y z
N MET A 1 5.39 20.80 -25.45
CA MET A 1 4.39 21.87 -25.64
C MET A 1 4.03 22.39 -24.26
N SER A 2 3.10 23.32 -24.14
CA SER A 2 2.65 23.84 -22.85
C SER A 2 1.14 23.71 -22.72
N PHE A 3 0.60 23.81 -21.51
CA PHE A 3 -0.84 23.78 -21.27
C PHE A 3 -1.61 24.71 -22.22
N ALA A 4 -1.16 25.96 -22.35
CA ALA A 4 -1.83 26.97 -23.17
C ALA A 4 -1.85 26.63 -24.66
N SER A 5 -0.73 26.10 -25.18
CA SER A 5 -0.64 25.69 -26.59
C SER A 5 -1.50 24.46 -26.87
N ARG A 6 -1.59 23.50 -25.94
CA ARG A 6 -2.48 22.33 -26.04
C ARG A 6 -3.95 22.71 -25.96
N LEU A 7 -4.32 23.60 -25.04
CA LEU A 7 -5.67 24.15 -24.93
C LEU A 7 -6.12 24.81 -26.25
N LYS A 8 -5.24 25.66 -26.81
CA LYS A 8 -5.49 26.33 -28.10
C LYS A 8 -5.64 25.33 -29.24
N ASN A 9 -4.73 24.36 -29.33
CA ASN A 9 -4.77 23.34 -30.38
C ASN A 9 -6.05 22.52 -30.30
N ARG A 10 -6.43 22.05 -29.11
CA ARG A 10 -7.65 21.27 -28.92
C ARG A 10 -8.91 22.06 -29.28
N ARG A 11 -8.98 23.34 -28.90
CA ARG A 11 -10.07 24.22 -29.33
C ARG A 11 -10.19 24.28 -30.85
N ILE A 12 -9.05 24.43 -31.55
CA ILE A 12 -9.00 24.50 -33.02
C ILE A 12 -9.41 23.16 -33.65
N GLU A 13 -8.95 22.03 -33.10
CA GLU A 13 -9.34 20.69 -33.55
C GLU A 13 -10.86 20.47 -33.47
N MET A 14 -11.50 21.06 -32.45
CA MET A 14 -12.96 21.02 -32.30
C MET A 14 -13.70 22.06 -33.14
N GLY A 15 -12.99 22.86 -33.94
CA GLY A 15 -13.59 23.90 -34.77
C GLY A 15 -14.20 25.06 -33.99
N LEU A 16 -13.84 25.23 -32.72
CA LEU A 16 -14.38 26.28 -31.86
C LEU A 16 -13.57 27.58 -31.99
N THR A 17 -14.24 28.71 -32.01
CA THR A 17 -13.63 30.02 -31.80
C THR A 17 -13.40 30.30 -30.32
N GLN A 18 -12.53 31.26 -30.00
CA GLN A 18 -12.31 31.68 -28.60
C GLN A 18 -13.59 32.20 -27.94
N ILE A 19 -14.52 32.79 -28.71
CA ILE A 19 -15.79 33.30 -28.21
C ILE A 19 -16.71 32.13 -27.85
N GLU A 20 -16.85 31.14 -28.73
CA GLU A 20 -17.70 29.96 -28.49
C GLU A 20 -17.18 29.13 -27.30
N LEU A 21 -15.87 28.98 -27.16
CA LEU A 21 -15.30 28.33 -25.98
C LEU A 21 -15.59 29.15 -24.71
N ALA A 22 -15.46 30.48 -24.77
CA ALA A 22 -15.75 31.34 -23.64
C ALA A 22 -17.21 31.23 -23.18
N GLU A 23 -18.15 31.22 -24.13
CA GLU A 23 -19.59 31.06 -23.87
C GLU A 23 -19.89 29.71 -23.21
N LYS A 24 -19.31 28.62 -23.74
CA LYS A 24 -19.48 27.27 -23.17
C LYS A 24 -18.90 27.13 -21.77
N LEU A 25 -17.81 27.84 -21.47
CA LEU A 25 -17.16 27.81 -20.15
C LEU A 25 -17.71 28.84 -19.17
N GLY A 26 -18.58 29.76 -19.61
CA GLY A 26 -19.11 30.84 -18.78
C GLY A 26 -18.06 31.87 -18.38
N VAL A 27 -17.07 32.12 -19.25
CA VAL A 27 -15.98 33.08 -19.03
C VAL A 27 -15.96 34.14 -20.13
N THR A 28 -15.10 35.15 -19.99
CA THR A 28 -14.94 36.17 -21.04
C THR A 28 -14.02 35.67 -22.16
N LYS A 29 -14.19 36.18 -23.39
CA LYS A 29 -13.25 35.93 -24.49
C LYS A 29 -11.81 36.27 -24.10
N GLY A 30 -11.63 37.36 -23.35
CA GLY A 30 -10.31 37.78 -22.85
C GLY A 30 -9.68 36.74 -21.93
N ALA A 31 -10.48 36.06 -21.09
CA ALA A 31 -9.98 34.98 -20.25
C ALA A 31 -9.42 33.81 -21.09
N ILE A 32 -10.14 33.38 -22.14
CA ILE A 32 -9.63 32.35 -23.07
C ILE A 32 -8.33 32.81 -23.73
N GLY A 33 -8.26 34.06 -24.19
CA GLY A 33 -7.03 34.63 -24.75
C GLY A 33 -5.85 34.61 -23.77
N ASN A 34 -6.10 34.88 -22.49
CA ASN A 34 -5.08 34.82 -21.44
C ASN A 34 -4.69 33.38 -21.12
N TYR A 35 -5.62 32.42 -21.15
CA TYR A 35 -5.33 31.01 -20.94
C TYR A 35 -4.48 30.43 -22.08
N GLU A 36 -4.78 30.79 -23.32
CA GLU A 36 -4.03 30.36 -24.52
C GLU A 36 -2.67 31.05 -24.68
N THR A 37 -2.35 32.03 -23.83
CA THR A 37 -1.06 32.75 -23.84
C THR A 37 -0.33 32.71 -22.50
N GLU A 38 -0.80 31.90 -21.54
CA GLU A 38 -0.21 31.74 -20.19
C GLU A 38 -0.18 33.01 -19.34
N VAL A 39 -0.91 34.06 -19.73
CA VAL A 39 -1.01 35.30 -18.97
C VAL A 39 -1.74 35.08 -17.64
N SER A 40 -2.64 34.10 -17.59
CA SER A 40 -3.34 33.73 -16.35
C SER A 40 -3.66 32.24 -16.32
N SER A 41 -3.72 31.68 -15.12
CA SER A 41 -4.14 30.29 -14.91
C SER A 41 -5.66 30.15 -14.87
N MET A 42 -6.15 29.03 -15.40
CA MET A 42 -7.55 28.64 -15.32
C MET A 42 -7.88 28.11 -13.92
N ARG A 43 -9.06 28.43 -13.37
CA ARG A 43 -9.52 27.86 -12.10
C ARG A 43 -9.90 26.39 -12.30
N ALA A 44 -9.73 25.57 -11.26
CA ALA A 44 -10.06 24.14 -11.30
C ALA A 44 -11.49 23.86 -11.80
N GLU A 45 -12.48 24.61 -11.32
CA GLU A 45 -13.88 24.46 -11.78
C GLU A 45 -14.05 24.74 -13.28
N THR A 46 -13.35 25.74 -13.81
CA THR A 46 -13.38 26.07 -15.25
C THR A 46 -12.63 25.03 -16.06
N LEU A 47 -11.54 24.49 -15.53
CA LEU A 47 -10.75 23.43 -16.15
C LEU A 47 -11.56 22.14 -16.32
N LEU A 48 -12.30 21.73 -15.30
CA LEU A 48 -13.17 20.54 -15.39
C LEU A 48 -14.22 20.71 -16.49
N LYS A 49 -14.87 21.87 -16.57
CA LYS A 49 -15.79 22.21 -17.66
C LYS A 49 -15.08 22.25 -19.02
N ALA A 50 -13.85 22.72 -19.06
CA ALA A 50 -13.05 22.73 -20.29
C ALA A 50 -12.77 21.32 -20.78
N CYS A 51 -12.44 20.37 -19.89
CA CYS A 51 -12.28 18.97 -20.24
C CYS A 51 -13.55 18.37 -20.85
N GLU A 52 -14.73 18.66 -20.27
CA GLU A 52 -16.02 18.22 -20.80
C GLU A 52 -16.35 18.84 -22.17
N VAL A 53 -16.16 20.16 -22.31
CA VAL A 53 -16.46 20.90 -23.55
C VAL A 53 -15.48 20.53 -24.66
N LEU A 54 -14.22 20.30 -24.31
CA LEU A 54 -13.14 20.00 -25.24
C LEU A 54 -12.95 18.51 -25.50
N ASP A 55 -13.79 17.65 -24.89
CA ASP A 55 -13.71 16.19 -24.97
C ASP A 55 -12.27 15.71 -24.82
N CYS A 56 -11.61 16.13 -23.73
CA CYS A 56 -10.23 15.79 -23.45
C CYS A 56 -10.00 15.57 -21.96
N ASP A 57 -9.04 14.72 -21.64
CA ASP A 57 -8.64 14.43 -20.26
C ASP A 57 -7.66 15.50 -19.74
N PRO A 58 -7.64 15.82 -18.43
CA PRO A 58 -6.61 16.69 -17.85
C PRO A 58 -5.18 16.29 -18.24
N ASN A 59 -4.86 15.00 -18.30
CA ASN A 59 -3.55 14.53 -18.70
C ASN A 59 -3.18 14.94 -20.13
N TYR A 60 -4.15 15.08 -21.04
CA TYR A 60 -3.87 15.59 -22.38
C TYR A 60 -3.39 17.04 -22.33
N LEU A 61 -4.01 17.88 -21.50
CA LEU A 61 -3.67 19.30 -21.36
C LEU A 61 -2.35 19.50 -20.62
N PHE A 62 -2.09 18.70 -19.58
CA PHE A 62 -0.92 18.81 -18.70
C PHE A 62 0.22 17.85 -19.03
N GLN A 63 0.14 17.10 -20.12
CA GLN A 63 1.07 16.01 -20.43
C GLN A 63 2.55 16.39 -20.24
N ASP A 64 2.96 17.52 -20.80
CA ASP A 64 4.38 17.91 -20.78
C ASP A 64 4.81 18.47 -19.41
N GLU A 65 3.89 19.01 -18.62
CA GLU A 65 4.14 19.45 -17.24
C GLU A 65 4.19 18.24 -16.28
N MET A 66 3.44 17.18 -16.59
CA MET A 66 3.50 15.90 -15.87
C MET A 66 4.81 15.16 -16.16
N ASP A 67 5.29 15.15 -17.41
CA ASP A 67 6.57 14.52 -17.78
C ASP A 67 7.78 15.13 -17.04
N GLU A 68 7.72 16.43 -16.69
CA GLU A 68 8.72 17.08 -15.84
C GLU A 68 8.62 16.62 -14.37
N LEU A 69 7.41 16.37 -13.87
CA LEU A 69 7.17 15.82 -12.54
C LEU A 69 7.52 14.32 -12.46
N GLU A 70 7.33 13.54 -13.53
CA GLU A 70 7.65 12.11 -13.56
C GLU A 70 9.15 11.84 -13.38
N LYS A 71 10.01 12.78 -13.79
CA LYS A 71 11.46 12.69 -13.58
C LYS A 71 11.85 12.70 -12.10
N ASP A 72 11.07 13.34 -11.24
CA ASP A 72 11.35 13.45 -9.80
C ASP A 72 10.41 12.58 -8.93
N SER A 73 9.21 12.22 -9.39
CA SER A 73 8.16 11.65 -8.53
C SER A 73 7.66 10.25 -8.89
N VAL A 74 7.92 9.73 -10.09
CA VAL A 74 7.57 8.34 -10.44
C VAL A 74 8.80 7.45 -10.29
N ARG A 75 9.14 7.11 -9.04
CA ARG A 75 9.91 5.88 -8.80
C ARG A 75 9.06 4.72 -9.29
N THR A 76 9.35 4.23 -10.50
CA THR A 76 8.83 2.93 -10.93
C THR A 76 9.28 1.91 -9.89
N LEU A 77 8.31 1.31 -9.18
CA LEU A 77 8.60 0.26 -8.21
C LEU A 77 9.41 -0.84 -8.90
N SER A 78 10.48 -1.30 -8.24
CA SER A 78 11.19 -2.48 -8.70
C SER A 78 10.24 -3.67 -8.74
N GLU A 79 10.54 -4.65 -9.59
CA GLU A 79 9.76 -5.89 -9.66
C GLU A 79 9.66 -6.58 -8.29
N ASP A 80 10.71 -6.48 -7.47
CA ASP A 80 10.71 -7.01 -6.11
C ASP A 80 9.76 -6.24 -5.18
N ALA A 81 9.73 -4.91 -5.28
CA ALA A 81 8.79 -4.09 -4.50
C ALA A 81 7.33 -4.38 -4.89
N ARG A 82 7.05 -4.59 -6.18
CA ARG A 82 5.71 -4.99 -6.66
C ARG A 82 5.28 -6.35 -6.11
N LYS A 83 6.19 -7.34 -6.13
CA LYS A 83 5.93 -8.66 -5.55
C LYS A 83 5.65 -8.56 -4.05
N LEU A 84 6.42 -7.77 -3.31
CA LEU A 84 6.23 -7.58 -1.88
C LEU A 84 4.84 -7.00 -1.57
N ILE A 85 4.39 -5.99 -2.33
CA ILE A 85 3.03 -5.44 -2.20
C ILE A 85 1.98 -6.51 -2.46
N SER A 86 2.15 -7.33 -3.50
CA SER A 86 1.20 -8.40 -3.82
C SER A 86 1.07 -9.44 -2.69
N TYR A 87 2.18 -9.77 -2.03
CA TYR A 87 2.18 -10.66 -0.86
C TYR A 87 1.54 -9.99 0.36
N TYR A 88 1.89 -8.72 0.60
CA TYR A 88 1.32 -7.94 1.69
C TYR A 88 -0.21 -7.86 1.57
N ASP A 89 -0.74 -7.56 0.39
CA ASP A 89 -2.18 -7.43 0.18
C ASP A 89 -2.94 -8.74 0.43
N GLY A 90 -2.32 -9.88 0.12
CA GLY A 90 -2.90 -11.22 0.21
C GLY A 90 -2.89 -11.86 1.61
N VAL A 91 -2.24 -11.26 2.61
CA VAL A 91 -2.19 -11.82 3.98
C VAL A 91 -3.19 -11.15 4.93
N SER A 92 -3.39 -11.78 6.10
CA SER A 92 -4.31 -11.31 7.14
C SER A 92 -3.86 -9.99 7.79
N VAL A 93 -4.78 -9.27 8.43
CA VAL A 93 -4.46 -8.00 9.14
C VAL A 93 -3.35 -8.20 10.20
N PRO A 94 -3.39 -9.23 11.07
CA PRO A 94 -2.28 -9.49 12.00
C PRO A 94 -0.94 -9.71 11.29
N SER A 95 -0.93 -10.46 10.18
CA SER A 95 0.29 -10.69 9.39
C SER A 95 0.80 -9.41 8.72
N LYS A 96 -0.10 -8.51 8.29
CA LYS A 96 0.26 -7.18 7.77
C LYS A 96 0.95 -6.33 8.82
N GLU A 97 0.48 -6.37 10.08
CA GLU A 97 1.13 -5.68 11.20
C GLU A 97 2.54 -6.24 11.45
N MET A 98 2.70 -7.57 11.43
CA MET A 98 4.02 -8.20 11.59
C MET A 98 5.00 -7.77 10.48
N ILE A 99 4.55 -7.77 9.22
CA ILE A 99 5.37 -7.33 8.08
C ILE A 99 5.79 -5.86 8.26
N ARG A 100 4.86 -4.99 8.68
CA ARG A 100 5.16 -3.57 8.93
C ARG A 100 6.21 -3.42 10.02
N ASN A 101 6.00 -4.03 11.18
CA ASN A 101 6.91 -3.91 12.32
C ASN A 101 8.30 -4.45 11.99
N TYR A 102 8.38 -5.55 11.23
CA TYR A 102 9.66 -6.11 10.79
C TYR A 102 10.39 -5.18 9.80
N ALA A 103 9.68 -4.63 8.82
CA ALA A 103 10.24 -3.68 7.87
C ALA A 103 10.74 -2.40 8.56
N GLU A 104 9.99 -1.89 9.54
CA GLU A 104 10.38 -0.74 10.37
C GLU A 104 11.64 -1.06 11.19
N ALA A 105 11.69 -2.21 11.87
CA ALA A 105 12.85 -2.61 12.65
C ALA A 105 14.12 -2.71 11.80
N LEU A 106 14.02 -3.29 10.60
CA LEU A 106 15.15 -3.35 9.65
C LEU A 106 15.57 -1.96 9.18
N TYR A 107 14.61 -1.11 8.82
CA TYR A 107 14.89 0.27 8.42
C TYR A 107 15.62 1.04 9.51
N TYR A 108 15.14 0.98 10.76
CA TYR A 108 15.81 1.65 11.87
C TYR A 108 17.21 1.08 12.10
N LYS A 109 17.38 -0.24 12.15
CA LYS A 109 18.70 -0.87 12.34
C LYS A 109 19.74 -0.42 11.30
N GLU A 110 19.36 -0.30 10.04
CA GLU A 110 20.27 0.12 8.96
C GLU A 110 20.61 1.62 9.00
N ASN A 111 19.68 2.44 9.51
CA ASN A 111 19.84 3.89 9.57
C ASN A 111 20.41 4.39 10.91
N THR A 112 20.27 3.64 12.00
CA THR A 112 20.89 3.95 13.31
C THR A 112 22.32 3.44 13.41
N ALA A 113 22.67 2.33 12.73
CA ALA A 113 24.05 1.88 12.59
C ALA A 113 24.98 2.86 11.84
N GLN A 114 24.41 3.88 11.19
CA GLN A 114 25.14 4.97 10.52
C GLN A 114 25.30 6.23 11.40
N GLN A 115 24.67 6.29 12.59
CA GLN A 115 24.65 7.46 13.47
C GLN A 115 25.62 7.39 14.67
N ASP A 116 26.50 6.39 14.76
CA ASP A 116 27.67 6.39 15.67
C ASP A 116 28.79 7.35 15.18
N ASN A 117 28.43 8.57 14.78
CA ASN A 117 29.37 9.66 14.52
C ASN A 117 28.90 10.90 15.32
N PRO A 118 29.68 11.38 16.32
CA PRO A 118 29.16 12.23 17.40
C PRO A 118 29.02 13.72 17.03
N ASN A 119 28.48 14.03 15.86
CA ASN A 119 28.13 15.42 15.53
C ASN A 119 27.06 15.48 14.44
N THR A 120 25.81 15.69 14.84
CA THR A 120 24.98 16.77 14.28
C THR A 120 23.74 16.99 15.13
N SER A 121 23.48 18.26 15.39
CA SER A 121 22.51 18.83 16.32
C SER A 121 21.25 19.27 15.59
N SER A 122 20.12 19.18 16.33
CA SER A 122 18.94 20.06 16.28
C SER A 122 17.95 19.92 15.12
N TYR A 123 16.84 19.21 15.36
CA TYR A 123 15.48 19.69 15.05
C TYR A 123 14.51 19.32 16.17
N ASP A 124 13.83 20.32 16.71
CA ASP A 124 12.73 20.22 17.68
C ASP A 124 11.53 19.44 17.11
N GLN A 125 11.09 18.38 17.80
CA GLN A 125 9.80 17.72 17.65
C GLN A 125 9.20 17.45 19.06
N PRO A 126 7.86 17.38 19.19
CA PRO A 126 7.15 17.41 20.47
C PRO A 126 7.52 16.22 21.37
N GLN A 127 7.52 16.43 22.69
CA GLN A 127 7.84 15.41 23.68
C GLN A 127 6.84 14.25 23.66
N GLU A 128 7.10 13.25 22.82
CA GLU A 128 6.70 11.88 23.09
C GLU A 128 7.67 11.32 24.14
N GLU A 129 7.12 10.66 25.17
CA GLU A 129 7.91 10.01 26.21
C GLU A 129 9.03 9.21 25.54
N GLU A 130 10.27 9.50 25.91
CA GLU A 130 11.48 8.87 25.37
C GLU A 130 11.47 7.39 25.79
N ILE A 131 10.76 6.56 25.04
CA ILE A 131 10.76 5.12 25.23
C ILE A 131 12.04 4.63 24.57
N ASP A 132 12.98 4.24 25.45
CA ASP A 132 14.28 3.68 25.10
C ASP A 132 14.14 2.69 23.91
N PRO A 133 14.75 2.98 22.74
CA PRO A 133 14.67 2.17 21.54
C PRO A 133 15.09 0.70 21.75
N ASP A 134 15.96 0.44 22.73
CA ASP A 134 16.38 -0.91 23.08
C ASP A 134 15.23 -1.70 23.73
N ILE A 135 14.30 -1.02 24.42
CA ILE A 135 13.12 -1.64 25.03
C ILE A 135 12.09 -2.04 23.97
N GLU A 136 11.86 -1.22 22.95
CA GLU A 136 10.94 -1.56 21.85
C GLU A 136 11.52 -2.65 20.93
N HIS A 137 12.82 -2.59 20.62
CA HIS A 137 13.49 -3.68 19.92
C HIS A 137 13.38 -5.00 20.69
N PHE A 138 13.62 -4.97 22.02
CA PHE A 138 13.47 -6.15 22.87
C PHE A 138 12.03 -6.66 22.94
N ARG A 139 11.04 -5.76 23.01
CA ARG A 139 9.60 -6.13 22.97
C ARG A 139 9.22 -6.78 21.66
N ILE A 140 9.64 -6.22 20.54
CA ILE A 140 9.36 -6.74 19.20
C ILE A 140 10.03 -8.11 19.02
N MET A 141 11.31 -8.25 19.39
CA MET A 141 12.04 -9.52 19.27
C MET A 141 11.45 -10.60 20.18
N LYS A 142 11.06 -10.26 21.42
CA LYS A 142 10.38 -11.19 22.32
C LYS A 142 9.01 -11.60 21.77
N ARG A 143 8.27 -10.67 21.16
CA ARG A 143 7.00 -10.96 20.48
C ARG A 143 7.22 -11.91 19.29
N PHE A 144 8.31 -11.75 18.53
CA PHE A 144 8.69 -12.67 17.46
C PHE A 144 9.02 -14.07 18.00
N GLU A 145 9.79 -14.20 19.08
CA GLU A 145 10.08 -15.49 19.72
C GLU A 145 8.81 -16.19 20.25
N GLU A 146 7.86 -15.42 20.80
CA GLU A 146 6.57 -15.95 21.25
C GLU A 146 5.72 -16.47 20.08
N ILE A 147 5.69 -15.72 18.98
CA ILE A 147 4.98 -16.10 17.76
C ILE A 147 5.60 -17.35 17.13
N ASP A 148 6.91 -17.39 16.92
CA ASP A 148 7.57 -18.56 16.33
C ASP A 148 7.33 -19.84 17.15
N LYS A 149 7.25 -19.71 18.48
CA LYS A 149 6.95 -20.82 19.39
C LYS A 149 5.48 -21.28 19.32
N GLU A 150 4.54 -20.35 19.15
CA GLU A 150 3.12 -20.64 18.90
C GLU A 150 2.94 -21.35 17.55
N TYR A 151 3.66 -20.93 16.51
CA TYR A 151 3.62 -21.54 15.18
C TYR A 151 4.36 -22.90 15.09
N GLU A 152 5.38 -23.16 15.91
CA GLU A 152 6.00 -24.50 15.98
C GLU A 152 5.13 -25.52 16.71
N GLU A 153 4.36 -25.13 17.73
CA GLU A 153 3.44 -26.04 18.44
C GLU A 153 2.32 -26.59 17.56
N ASP A 154 1.94 -25.87 16.49
CA ASP A 154 0.89 -26.27 15.56
C ASP A 154 1.38 -27.08 14.35
N ARG A 155 2.70 -27.27 14.17
CA ARG A 155 3.23 -27.75 12.89
C ARG A 155 3.14 -29.25 12.63
N ASP A 156 3.11 -30.13 13.63
CA ASP A 156 3.10 -31.58 13.36
C ASP A 156 2.47 -32.40 14.51
N LEU A 157 1.15 -32.27 14.69
CA LEU A 157 0.39 -33.19 15.53
C LEU A 157 -0.31 -34.24 14.64
N THR A 158 -0.02 -35.51 14.89
CA THR A 158 -0.61 -36.65 14.15
C THR A 158 -1.38 -37.57 15.09
N GLY A 159 -2.63 -37.86 14.74
CA GLY A 159 -3.43 -38.93 15.37
C GLY A 159 -3.35 -40.21 14.56
N GLU A 160 -3.28 -41.37 15.23
CA GLU A 160 -3.46 -42.68 14.60
C GLU A 160 -4.95 -43.04 14.57
N VAL A 161 -5.45 -43.43 13.40
CA VAL A 161 -6.85 -43.84 13.23
C VAL A 161 -6.93 -45.26 12.67
N ALA A 162 -7.86 -46.07 13.19
CA ALA A 162 -8.16 -47.39 12.64
C ALA A 162 -9.28 -47.27 11.58
N ALA A 163 -9.01 -47.65 10.33
CA ALA A 163 -10.05 -47.74 9.31
C ALA A 163 -10.74 -49.11 9.36
N TRP A 164 -12.05 -49.14 9.04
CA TRP A 164 -12.83 -50.38 8.91
C TRP A 164 -12.10 -51.38 7.99
N GLY A 165 -11.63 -52.49 8.57
CA GLY A 165 -10.81 -53.50 7.88
C GLY A 165 -9.39 -53.68 8.44
N GLY A 166 -9.03 -53.07 9.57
CA GLY A 166 -7.80 -53.37 10.31
C GLY A 166 -6.52 -52.72 9.75
N LYS A 167 -6.66 -51.65 8.95
CA LYS A 167 -5.52 -50.84 8.49
C LYS A 167 -5.46 -49.54 9.30
N HIS A 168 -4.32 -49.28 9.93
CA HIS A 168 -4.04 -48.03 10.63
C HIS A 168 -3.43 -47.00 9.67
N GLY A 169 -3.84 -45.74 9.81
CA GLY A 169 -3.29 -44.60 9.07
C GLY A 169 -3.05 -43.41 9.99
N THR A 170 -2.13 -42.52 9.60
CA THR A 170 -1.83 -41.27 10.31
C THR A 170 -2.47 -40.07 9.60
N ILE A 171 -3.11 -39.19 10.38
CA ILE A 171 -3.74 -37.97 9.88
C ILE A 171 -3.11 -36.78 10.61
N LYS A 172 -2.69 -35.75 9.84
CA LYS A 172 -2.23 -34.47 10.40
C LYS A 172 -3.43 -33.63 10.82
N MET A 173 -3.38 -33.06 12.02
CA MET A 173 -4.46 -32.28 12.61
C MET A 173 -3.89 -31.18 13.51
N THR A 174 -4.67 -30.12 13.76
CA THR A 174 -4.31 -29.05 14.69
C THR A 174 -4.35 -29.56 16.14
N LYS A 175 -3.77 -28.81 17.09
CA LYS A 175 -3.77 -29.17 18.52
C LYS A 175 -5.17 -29.36 19.11
N GLU A 176 -6.09 -28.47 18.74
CA GLU A 176 -7.50 -28.58 19.11
C GLU A 176 -8.16 -29.81 18.48
N GLY A 177 -7.89 -30.08 17.20
CA GLY A 177 -8.42 -31.24 16.49
C GLY A 177 -7.93 -32.58 17.06
N LEU A 178 -6.67 -32.67 17.49
CA LEU A 178 -6.14 -33.88 18.14
C LEU A 178 -6.79 -34.12 19.51
N ALA A 179 -7.03 -33.07 20.29
CA ALA A 179 -7.69 -33.17 21.59
C ALA A 179 -9.14 -33.64 21.45
N GLU A 180 -9.87 -33.12 20.46
CA GLU A 180 -11.24 -33.55 20.15
C GLU A 180 -11.27 -34.99 19.63
N PHE A 181 -10.34 -35.37 18.75
CA PHE A 181 -10.22 -36.73 18.24
C PHE A 181 -9.98 -37.77 19.34
N ASN A 182 -9.00 -37.53 20.23
CA ASN A 182 -8.70 -38.44 21.34
C ASN A 182 -9.88 -38.57 22.31
N ARG A 183 -10.65 -37.49 22.51
CA ARG A 183 -11.86 -37.52 23.32
C ARG A 183 -12.94 -38.41 22.69
N LEU A 184 -13.19 -38.25 21.39
CA LEU A 184 -14.18 -39.07 20.68
C LEU A 184 -13.82 -40.56 20.71
N MET A 185 -12.54 -40.90 20.53
CA MET A 185 -12.08 -42.29 20.59
C MET A 185 -12.26 -42.91 21.99
N ALA A 186 -12.02 -42.14 23.05
CA ALA A 186 -12.24 -42.59 24.42
C ALA A 186 -13.74 -42.78 24.75
N GLU A 187 -14.61 -41.90 24.24
CA GLU A 187 -16.06 -42.01 24.39
C GLU A 187 -16.63 -43.23 23.61
N ASP A 188 -16.05 -43.59 22.46
CA ASP A 188 -16.42 -44.79 21.70
C ASP A 188 -15.96 -46.10 22.37
N GLU A 189 -14.81 -46.11 23.07
CA GLU A 189 -14.35 -47.26 23.84
C GLU A 189 -15.22 -47.50 25.10
N GLU A 190 -15.66 -46.45 25.80
CA GLU A 190 -16.54 -46.56 26.97
C GLU A 190 -17.98 -47.02 26.63
N ASN A 191 -18.44 -46.78 25.40
CA ASN A 191 -19.80 -47.16 24.95
C ASN A 191 -19.88 -48.56 24.31
N ASN A 192 -18.75 -49.27 24.18
CA ASN A 192 -18.64 -50.55 23.49
C ASN A 192 -18.22 -51.73 24.41
N ASP A 193 -18.15 -51.48 25.73
CA ASP A 193 -18.09 -52.47 26.83
C ASP A 193 -19.46 -52.64 27.51
#